data_AF-A0A935LE72-F1
#
_entry.id   AF-A0A935LE72-F1
#
_cell.length_a   1.000
_cell.length_b   1.000
_cell.length_c   1.000
_cell.angle_alpha   90.00
_cell.angle_beta   90.00
_cell.angle_gamma   90.00
#
_symmetry.space_group_name_H-M   'P 1'
#
loop_
_entity.id
_entity.type
_entity.pdbx_description
1 polymer ?
#
loop_
_entity_poly.entity_id
_entity_poly.type
_entity_poly.pdbx_seq_one_letter_code
_entity_poly.pdbx_strand_id
1 'polypeptide(L)'
;MALGTTGIGALSTAAIASLNTQSVSVLGTQQIAALTTAQASALKASQVSALTSHQIAALETEDLNALSTAAIVALSSSAVSALTTDQVSALATRQLMALETRDLPALTTDAIAVLTSSQLGALGSAQVRALVTDQVSALSSGQFAALNTGAIQALGTHQIGVIRTEQIAGWTTAQVGALGSQQILALSTDNVGALSTANIVALSTGAVQALSTDQIAALTTLQLAAIESRDVAVLSTNAIAALSTQQIGALTTTQVSALNTAGVVALGTAGLGALNTTAVTALSTAAIAALTTDQVHSGLSTEQLQALKTNQIVALSTNAIVALTTDQLGSFTCPQNNALTPDQVNAIFSSGNSGAWNMGSPIVLDLNGNGIQTSSLAQGVQFDIFGVDRAIQTGWIAGGDGLLVMDRNHDGTINGGRELFGQGSDLQNGNKALNGYQAMAELDSNHDGVLNAGDQAFKDLMVWVDNNSDGVSQSPELHALEELGIAALDLKTQASHTMDNGNLVGLVSGYTRTDGTVHGMADVWFAVGQSGAALSALPPQPQPSLSADVSSLVDALSSFAAGMPSSGGVTTPASPAQSAQVCSTVPTSLACALDQFDANGKNRELLAAGSTHVSARLDAQYKSEGPITPLSLGQG
;
A
#
# COMPACT_ATOMS: atom_id res chain seq x y z
N MET A 1 -61.86 2.14 -62.30
CA MET A 1 -61.87 0.75 -61.77
C MET A 1 -60.64 0.59 -60.91
N ALA A 2 -60.81 0.28 -59.62
CA ALA A 2 -59.69 -0.18 -58.81
C ALA A 2 -59.22 -1.52 -59.41
N LEU A 3 -57.93 -1.62 -59.74
CA LEU A 3 -57.35 -2.88 -60.25
C LEU A 3 -57.41 -3.91 -59.11
N GLY A 4 -58.10 -5.04 -59.28
CA GLY A 4 -58.04 -6.13 -58.31
C GLY A 4 -56.64 -6.73 -58.20
N THR A 5 -56.41 -7.66 -57.25
CA THR A 5 -55.10 -8.31 -57.02
C THR A 5 -54.56 -8.99 -58.27
N THR A 6 -55.38 -9.73 -59.01
CA THR A 6 -55.01 -10.33 -60.32
C THR A 6 -54.63 -9.28 -61.36
N GLY A 7 -55.30 -8.12 -61.34
CA GLY A 7 -55.01 -7.01 -62.24
C GLY A 7 -53.65 -6.38 -61.96
N ILE A 8 -53.26 -6.27 -60.69
CA ILE A 8 -51.93 -5.77 -60.29
C ILE A 8 -50.83 -6.76 -60.70
N GLY A 9 -50.98 -8.05 -60.39
CA GLY A 9 -49.99 -9.07 -60.77
C GLY A 9 -49.80 -9.22 -62.29
N ALA A 10 -50.78 -8.85 -63.11
CA ALA A 10 -50.70 -8.90 -64.57
C ALA A 10 -49.97 -7.69 -65.21
N LEU A 11 -49.67 -6.63 -64.46
CA LEU A 11 -48.96 -5.46 -65.00
C LEU A 11 -47.50 -5.78 -65.35
N SER A 12 -46.95 -5.14 -66.37
CA SER A 12 -45.51 -5.23 -66.63
C SER A 12 -44.72 -4.44 -65.57
N THR A 13 -43.44 -4.78 -65.38
CA THR A 13 -42.53 -4.02 -64.50
C THR A 13 -42.40 -2.56 -64.94
N ALA A 14 -42.43 -2.29 -66.25
CA ALA A 14 -42.45 -0.94 -66.80
C ALA A 14 -43.75 -0.18 -66.44
N ALA A 15 -44.90 -0.85 -66.49
CA ALA A 15 -46.16 -0.27 -66.05
C ALA A 15 -46.13 0.10 -64.56
N ILE A 16 -45.67 -0.82 -63.71
CA ILE A 16 -45.47 -0.54 -62.27
C ILE A 16 -44.54 0.64 -62.06
N ALA A 17 -43.37 0.68 -62.71
CA ALA A 17 -42.41 1.78 -62.59
C ALA A 17 -42.93 3.14 -63.13
N SER A 18 -44.01 3.16 -63.90
CA SER A 18 -44.65 4.37 -64.43
C SER A 18 -45.79 4.92 -63.58
N LEU A 19 -46.25 4.18 -62.56
CA LEU A 19 -47.28 4.66 -61.63
C LEU A 19 -46.77 5.91 -60.89
N ASN A 20 -47.59 6.95 -60.82
CA ASN A 20 -47.27 8.11 -59.97
C ASN A 20 -47.49 7.77 -58.49
N THR A 21 -46.94 8.59 -57.60
CA THR A 21 -46.97 8.38 -56.15
C THR A 21 -48.39 8.33 -55.57
N GLN A 22 -49.31 9.14 -56.11
CA GLN A 22 -50.72 9.15 -55.67
C GLN A 22 -51.44 7.85 -56.03
N SER A 23 -51.14 7.24 -57.18
CA SER A 23 -51.68 5.94 -57.57
C SER A 23 -51.14 4.82 -56.70
N VAL A 24 -49.87 4.91 -56.28
CA VAL A 24 -49.24 3.93 -55.39
C VAL A 24 -49.81 4.03 -53.96
N SER A 25 -50.01 5.25 -53.44
CA SER A 25 -50.48 5.45 -52.07
C SER A 25 -51.94 5.01 -51.82
N VAL A 26 -52.74 4.85 -52.87
CA VAL A 26 -54.15 4.41 -52.76
C VAL A 26 -54.34 2.91 -52.99
N LEU A 27 -53.27 2.14 -53.25
CA LEU A 27 -53.35 0.68 -53.31
C LEU A 27 -53.64 0.10 -51.92
N GLY A 28 -54.55 -0.86 -51.82
CA GLY A 28 -54.77 -1.64 -50.62
C GLY A 28 -53.63 -2.63 -50.35
N THR A 29 -53.53 -3.10 -49.10
CA THR A 29 -52.50 -4.06 -48.67
C THR A 29 -52.53 -5.36 -49.46
N GLN A 30 -53.71 -5.86 -49.81
CA GLN A 30 -53.84 -7.06 -50.66
C GLN A 30 -53.31 -6.86 -52.08
N GLN A 31 -53.39 -5.63 -52.62
CA GLN A 31 -52.83 -5.31 -53.95
C GLN A 31 -51.32 -5.21 -53.88
N ILE A 32 -50.77 -4.71 -52.78
CA ILE A 32 -49.32 -4.67 -52.55
C ILE A 32 -48.76 -6.08 -52.38
N ALA A 33 -49.41 -6.94 -51.59
CA ALA A 33 -49.04 -8.35 -51.43
C ALA A 33 -49.20 -9.17 -52.72
N ALA A 34 -49.97 -8.68 -53.71
CA ALA A 34 -50.16 -9.35 -55.00
C ALA A 34 -49.14 -8.91 -56.06
N LEU A 35 -48.18 -8.04 -55.71
CA LEU A 35 -47.06 -7.75 -56.58
C LEU A 35 -46.22 -9.01 -56.77
N THR A 36 -45.64 -9.16 -57.95
CA THR A 36 -44.56 -10.14 -58.16
C THR A 36 -43.24 -9.53 -57.73
N THR A 37 -42.27 -10.36 -57.35
CA THR A 37 -40.92 -9.91 -56.99
C THR A 37 -40.23 -9.11 -58.10
N ALA A 38 -40.50 -9.44 -59.36
CA ALA A 38 -40.04 -8.65 -60.50
C ALA A 38 -40.66 -7.23 -60.51
N GLN A 39 -41.94 -7.11 -60.19
CA GLN A 39 -42.64 -5.82 -60.08
C GLN A 39 -42.16 -5.03 -58.86
N ALA A 40 -41.97 -5.68 -57.71
CA ALA A 40 -41.41 -5.06 -56.52
C ALA A 40 -40.01 -4.47 -56.79
N SER A 41 -39.13 -5.23 -57.48
CA SER A 41 -37.80 -4.73 -57.86
C SER A 41 -37.81 -3.52 -58.81
N ALA A 42 -38.93 -3.30 -59.52
CA ALA A 42 -39.12 -2.19 -60.44
C ALA A 42 -39.66 -0.91 -59.76
N LEU A 43 -40.05 -0.98 -58.48
CA LEU A 43 -40.49 0.19 -57.71
C LEU A 43 -39.36 1.20 -57.55
N LYS A 44 -39.66 2.45 -57.87
CA LYS A 44 -38.74 3.59 -57.69
C LYS A 44 -38.76 4.08 -56.24
N ALA A 45 -37.66 4.71 -55.82
CA ALA A 45 -37.55 5.36 -54.52
C ALA A 45 -38.74 6.28 -54.20
N SER A 46 -39.17 7.11 -55.16
CA SER A 46 -40.33 8.00 -55.00
C SER A 46 -41.65 7.26 -54.79
N GLN A 47 -41.80 6.06 -55.37
CA GLN A 47 -43.00 5.25 -55.21
C GLN A 47 -43.00 4.57 -53.83
N VAL A 48 -41.84 4.05 -53.39
CA VAL A 48 -41.70 3.46 -52.05
C VAL A 48 -41.92 4.50 -50.96
N SER A 49 -41.41 5.73 -51.12
CA SER A 49 -41.69 6.81 -50.16
C SER A 49 -43.16 7.21 -50.07
N ALA A 50 -43.99 6.84 -51.05
CA ALA A 50 -45.42 7.13 -51.07
C ALA A 50 -46.27 5.99 -50.47
N LEU A 51 -45.66 4.84 -50.15
CA LEU A 51 -46.35 3.74 -49.48
C LEU A 51 -46.61 4.10 -48.02
N THR A 52 -47.80 3.76 -47.54
CA THR A 52 -48.18 3.82 -46.14
C THR A 52 -47.51 2.71 -45.34
N SER A 53 -47.39 2.87 -44.02
CA SER A 53 -46.88 1.85 -43.11
C SER A 53 -47.60 0.50 -43.23
N HIS A 54 -48.92 0.52 -43.44
CA HIS A 54 -49.69 -0.72 -43.66
C HIS A 54 -49.37 -1.41 -44.99
N GLN A 55 -49.11 -0.64 -46.04
CA GLN A 55 -48.69 -1.19 -47.34
C GLN A 55 -47.28 -1.78 -47.25
N ILE A 56 -46.36 -1.13 -46.54
CA ILE A 56 -45.01 -1.66 -46.31
C ILE A 56 -45.06 -2.97 -45.50
N ALA A 57 -45.85 -3.02 -44.42
CA ALA A 57 -46.05 -4.24 -43.64
C ALA A 57 -46.71 -5.38 -44.45
N ALA A 58 -47.38 -5.06 -45.57
CA ALA A 58 -48.01 -6.02 -46.46
C ALA A 58 -47.11 -6.52 -47.60
N LEU A 59 -45.90 -5.97 -47.77
CA LEU A 59 -44.94 -6.52 -48.72
C LEU A 59 -44.48 -7.90 -48.27
N GLU A 60 -44.46 -8.86 -49.20
CA GLU A 60 -43.86 -10.16 -48.94
C GLU A 60 -42.34 -10.01 -48.73
N THR A 61 -41.74 -10.93 -47.99
CA THR A 61 -40.31 -10.86 -47.64
C THR A 61 -39.41 -10.92 -48.88
N GLU A 62 -39.81 -11.71 -49.89
CA GLU A 62 -39.13 -11.82 -51.19
C GLU A 62 -39.17 -10.50 -51.96
N ASP A 63 -40.32 -9.82 -51.96
CA ASP A 63 -40.53 -8.53 -52.60
C ASP A 63 -39.72 -7.42 -51.92
N LEU A 64 -39.70 -7.41 -50.59
CA LEU A 64 -38.90 -6.47 -49.81
C LEU A 64 -37.40 -6.66 -50.09
N ASN A 65 -36.92 -7.91 -50.15
CA ASN A 65 -35.53 -8.23 -50.47
C ASN A 65 -35.15 -7.79 -51.90
N ALA A 66 -36.11 -7.83 -52.83
CA ALA A 66 -35.89 -7.40 -54.21
C ALA A 66 -35.83 -5.88 -54.41
N LEU A 67 -36.21 -5.07 -53.41
CA LEU A 67 -36.11 -3.62 -53.48
C LEU A 67 -34.66 -3.14 -53.61
N SER A 68 -34.47 -2.10 -54.42
CA SER A 68 -33.18 -1.42 -54.53
C SER A 68 -32.79 -0.73 -53.21
N THR A 69 -31.50 -0.53 -52.96
CA THR A 69 -31.03 0.25 -51.79
C THR A 69 -31.54 1.68 -51.80
N ALA A 70 -31.73 2.29 -52.98
CA ALA A 70 -32.35 3.61 -53.11
C ALA A 70 -33.83 3.63 -52.67
N ALA A 71 -34.54 2.52 -52.88
CA ALA A 71 -35.91 2.36 -52.37
C ALA A 71 -35.94 2.18 -50.85
N ILE A 72 -34.98 1.44 -50.28
CA ILE A 72 -34.84 1.29 -48.82
C ILE A 72 -34.52 2.64 -48.16
N VAL A 73 -33.61 3.43 -48.72
CA VAL A 73 -33.32 4.81 -48.26
C VAL A 73 -34.55 5.72 -48.30
N ALA A 74 -35.52 5.44 -49.18
CA ALA A 74 -36.72 6.26 -49.35
C ALA A 74 -37.85 5.90 -48.36
N LEU A 75 -37.68 4.88 -47.53
CA LEU A 75 -38.64 4.55 -46.48
C LEU A 75 -38.70 5.68 -45.45
N SER A 76 -39.89 6.03 -45.01
CA SER A 76 -40.06 6.92 -43.86
C SER A 76 -39.76 6.18 -42.56
N SER A 77 -39.39 6.89 -41.49
CA SER A 77 -39.19 6.27 -40.18
C SER A 77 -40.45 5.56 -39.67
N SER A 78 -41.64 6.05 -40.01
CA SER A 78 -42.93 5.37 -39.72
C SER A 78 -43.16 4.10 -40.53
N ALA A 79 -42.57 4.00 -41.73
CA ALA A 79 -42.59 2.77 -42.53
C ALA A 79 -41.58 1.77 -41.96
N VAL A 80 -40.39 2.23 -41.57
CA VAL A 80 -39.35 1.41 -40.94
C VAL A 80 -39.85 0.82 -39.62
N SER A 81 -40.56 1.60 -38.79
CA SER A 81 -41.18 1.09 -37.56
C SER A 81 -42.31 0.09 -37.77
N ALA A 82 -42.86 0.02 -38.99
CA ALA A 82 -43.96 -0.89 -39.33
C ALA A 82 -43.46 -2.19 -39.99
N LEU A 83 -42.15 -2.32 -40.24
CA LEU A 83 -41.57 -3.57 -40.71
C LEU A 83 -41.78 -4.67 -39.67
N THR A 84 -42.21 -5.84 -40.12
CA THR A 84 -42.35 -7.02 -39.27
C THR A 84 -40.98 -7.66 -38.98
N THR A 85 -40.89 -8.51 -37.96
CA THR A 85 -39.66 -9.28 -37.66
C THR A 85 -39.24 -10.17 -38.83
N ASP A 86 -40.20 -10.77 -39.53
CA ASP A 86 -39.94 -11.62 -40.70
C ASP A 86 -39.37 -10.79 -41.86
N GLN A 87 -39.90 -9.58 -42.06
CA GLN A 87 -39.39 -8.63 -43.05
C GLN A 87 -37.96 -8.17 -42.73
N VAL A 88 -37.68 -7.81 -41.48
CA VAL A 88 -36.35 -7.35 -41.05
C VAL A 88 -35.31 -8.47 -41.15
N SER A 89 -35.63 -9.68 -40.72
CA SER A 89 -34.73 -10.84 -40.84
C SER A 89 -34.49 -11.26 -42.29
N ALA A 90 -35.42 -10.97 -43.22
CA ALA A 90 -35.28 -11.24 -44.64
C ALA A 90 -34.48 -10.18 -45.43
N LEU A 91 -34.20 -8.99 -44.86
CA LEU A 91 -33.43 -7.95 -45.55
C LEU A 91 -32.02 -8.42 -45.89
N ALA A 92 -31.58 -8.16 -47.13
CA ALA A 92 -30.19 -8.38 -47.50
C ALA A 92 -29.25 -7.43 -46.74
N THR A 93 -28.01 -7.84 -46.50
CA THR A 93 -26.99 -7.02 -45.81
C THR A 93 -26.81 -5.64 -46.44
N ARG A 94 -26.82 -5.57 -47.78
CA ARG A 94 -26.75 -4.32 -48.55
C ARG A 94 -27.93 -3.37 -48.30
N GLN A 95 -29.11 -3.90 -48.01
CA GLN A 95 -30.32 -3.11 -47.73
C GLN A 95 -30.26 -2.58 -46.30
N LEU A 96 -29.85 -3.41 -45.34
CA LEU A 96 -29.65 -2.96 -43.96
C LEU A 96 -28.56 -1.89 -43.85
N MET A 97 -27.47 -2.01 -44.61
CA MET A 97 -26.43 -0.97 -44.70
C MET A 97 -26.93 0.33 -45.35
N ALA A 98 -27.96 0.25 -46.20
CA ALA A 98 -28.55 1.41 -46.86
C ALA A 98 -29.57 2.14 -45.99
N LEU A 99 -30.04 1.53 -44.90
CA LEU A 99 -30.92 2.19 -43.94
C LEU A 99 -30.20 3.40 -43.33
N GLU A 100 -30.84 4.56 -43.36
CA GLU A 100 -30.25 5.76 -42.79
C GLU A 100 -30.14 5.65 -41.27
N THR A 101 -29.11 6.25 -40.69
CA THR A 101 -28.92 6.23 -39.23
C THR A 101 -30.08 6.87 -38.47
N ARG A 102 -30.85 7.76 -39.11
CA ARG A 102 -32.04 8.38 -38.52
C ARG A 102 -33.20 7.39 -38.33
N ASP A 103 -33.23 6.31 -39.11
CA ASP A 103 -34.33 5.34 -39.14
C ASP A 103 -34.04 4.11 -38.28
N LEU A 104 -32.78 3.85 -37.96
CA LEU A 104 -32.41 2.75 -37.07
C LEU A 104 -33.09 2.82 -35.69
N PRO A 105 -33.19 3.99 -35.02
CA PRO A 105 -33.98 4.12 -33.79
C PRO A 105 -35.47 3.75 -33.93
N ALA A 106 -36.03 3.76 -35.14
CA ALA A 106 -37.43 3.44 -35.38
C ALA A 106 -37.69 1.92 -35.46
N LEU A 107 -36.66 1.09 -35.64
CA LEU A 107 -36.80 -0.36 -35.53
C LEU A 107 -37.15 -0.76 -34.10
N THR A 108 -38.12 -1.66 -33.96
CA THR A 108 -38.48 -2.19 -32.63
C THR A 108 -37.36 -3.05 -32.06
N THR A 109 -37.35 -3.23 -30.75
CA THR A 109 -36.41 -4.17 -30.09
C THR A 109 -36.59 -5.60 -30.61
N ASP A 110 -37.82 -6.01 -30.93
CA ASP A 110 -38.10 -7.34 -31.52
C ASP A 110 -37.50 -7.47 -32.91
N ALA A 111 -37.56 -6.42 -33.74
CA ALA A 111 -36.91 -6.39 -35.05
C ALA A 111 -35.38 -6.49 -34.93
N ILE A 112 -34.78 -5.82 -33.95
CA ILE A 112 -33.34 -5.92 -33.68
C ILE A 112 -32.96 -7.32 -33.19
N ALA A 113 -33.78 -7.92 -32.33
CA ALA A 113 -33.53 -9.24 -31.75
C ALA A 113 -33.53 -10.38 -32.79
N VAL A 114 -34.21 -10.21 -33.93
CA VAL A 114 -34.23 -11.22 -35.02
C VAL A 114 -33.16 -11.01 -36.09
N LEU A 115 -32.31 -9.98 -35.98
CA LEU A 115 -31.21 -9.78 -36.93
C LEU A 115 -30.22 -10.94 -36.90
N THR A 116 -29.85 -11.44 -38.07
CA THR A 116 -28.87 -12.52 -38.21
C THR A 116 -27.45 -12.01 -37.93
N SER A 117 -26.53 -12.93 -37.60
CA SER A 117 -25.12 -12.60 -37.44
C SER A 117 -24.49 -11.98 -38.70
N SER A 118 -24.93 -12.40 -39.89
CA SER A 118 -24.47 -11.83 -41.17
C SER A 118 -24.92 -10.37 -41.32
N GLN A 119 -26.18 -10.08 -40.97
CA GLN A 119 -26.73 -8.73 -40.99
C GLN A 119 -26.01 -7.80 -40.01
N LEU A 120 -25.79 -8.23 -38.77
CA LEU A 120 -25.07 -7.44 -37.77
C LEU A 120 -23.59 -7.23 -38.12
N GLY A 121 -22.91 -8.27 -38.62
CA GLY A 121 -21.51 -8.16 -39.04
C GLY A 121 -21.29 -7.20 -40.21
N ALA A 122 -22.32 -7.01 -41.05
CA ALA A 122 -22.31 -6.06 -42.15
C ALA A 122 -22.60 -4.61 -41.74
N LEU A 123 -23.11 -4.35 -40.54
CA LEU A 123 -23.36 -2.98 -40.08
C LEU A 123 -22.05 -2.19 -39.95
N GLY A 124 -22.10 -0.94 -40.42
CA GLY A 124 -21.02 0.01 -40.21
C GLY A 124 -21.07 0.66 -38.83
N SER A 125 -19.97 1.31 -38.46
CA SER A 125 -19.84 2.05 -37.19
C SER A 125 -20.92 3.13 -37.00
N ALA A 126 -21.34 3.79 -38.09
CA ALA A 126 -22.39 4.82 -38.03
C ALA A 126 -23.76 4.21 -37.69
N GLN A 127 -24.10 3.06 -38.28
CA GLN A 127 -25.33 2.34 -37.98
C GLN A 127 -25.36 1.87 -36.53
N VAL A 128 -24.29 1.23 -36.05
CA VAL A 128 -24.25 0.72 -34.66
C VAL A 128 -24.29 1.85 -33.63
N ARG A 129 -23.64 2.99 -33.91
CA ARG A 129 -23.73 4.19 -33.06
C ARG A 129 -25.15 4.76 -33.00
N ALA A 130 -25.96 4.56 -34.03
CA ALA A 130 -27.32 5.07 -34.09
C ALA A 130 -28.34 4.24 -33.30
N LEU A 131 -27.99 3.01 -32.89
CA LEU A 131 -28.86 2.18 -32.06
C LEU A 131 -29.11 2.84 -30.70
N VAL A 132 -30.35 2.81 -30.23
CA VAL A 132 -30.67 3.29 -28.87
C VAL A 132 -30.36 2.21 -27.82
N THR A 133 -30.31 2.59 -26.55
CA THR A 133 -29.95 1.67 -25.45
C THR A 133 -30.86 0.45 -25.37
N ASP A 134 -32.17 0.62 -25.57
CA ASP A 134 -33.13 -0.49 -25.53
C ASP A 134 -32.85 -1.51 -26.62
N GLN A 135 -32.47 -1.05 -27.82
CA GLN A 135 -32.09 -1.91 -28.95
C GLN A 135 -30.77 -2.66 -28.67
N VAL A 136 -29.77 -1.98 -28.11
CA VAL A 136 -28.49 -2.62 -27.72
C VAL A 136 -28.73 -3.68 -26.64
N SER A 137 -29.60 -3.40 -25.68
CA SER A 137 -29.96 -4.35 -24.62
C SER A 137 -30.73 -5.57 -25.13
N ALA A 138 -31.40 -5.47 -26.29
CA ALA A 138 -32.17 -6.55 -26.89
C ALA A 138 -31.31 -7.55 -27.69
N LEU A 139 -30.06 -7.22 -27.99
CA LEU A 139 -29.14 -8.12 -28.70
C LEU A 139 -28.78 -9.33 -27.83
N SER A 140 -28.70 -10.51 -28.43
CA SER A 140 -28.17 -11.71 -27.80
C SER A 140 -26.63 -11.72 -27.77
N SER A 141 -26.05 -12.64 -26.99
CA SER A 141 -24.60 -12.85 -26.95
C SER A 141 -24.01 -13.22 -28.32
N GLY A 142 -24.70 -14.09 -29.08
CA GLY A 142 -24.28 -14.47 -30.44
C GLY A 142 -24.38 -13.32 -31.46
N GLN A 143 -25.30 -12.39 -31.23
CA GLN A 143 -25.41 -11.17 -32.03
C GLN A 143 -24.29 -10.17 -31.72
N PHE A 144 -23.93 -10.00 -30.44
CA PHE A 144 -22.75 -9.23 -30.07
C PHE A 144 -21.47 -9.83 -30.66
N ALA A 145 -21.29 -11.14 -30.61
CA ALA A 145 -20.14 -11.83 -31.20
C ALA A 145 -19.98 -11.57 -32.70
N ALA A 146 -21.08 -11.28 -33.40
CA ALA A 146 -21.09 -11.02 -34.83
C ALA A 146 -20.69 -9.58 -35.21
N LEU A 147 -20.73 -8.63 -34.28
CA LEU A 147 -20.31 -7.25 -34.53
C LEU A 147 -18.81 -7.18 -34.81
N ASN A 148 -18.41 -6.47 -35.87
CA ASN A 148 -17.00 -6.21 -36.14
C ASN A 148 -16.40 -5.24 -35.10
N THR A 149 -15.07 -5.21 -34.98
CA THR A 149 -14.38 -4.38 -33.98
C THR A 149 -14.60 -2.88 -34.19
N GLY A 150 -14.77 -2.43 -35.43
CA GLY A 150 -15.10 -1.03 -35.73
C GLY A 150 -16.50 -0.62 -35.26
N ALA A 151 -17.46 -1.55 -35.25
CA ALA A 151 -18.78 -1.37 -34.65
C ALA A 151 -18.70 -1.30 -33.11
N ILE A 152 -17.93 -2.19 -32.47
CA ILE A 152 -17.72 -2.16 -31.03
C ILE A 152 -17.05 -0.84 -30.58
N GLN A 153 -16.05 -0.37 -31.31
CA GLN A 153 -15.42 0.94 -31.08
C GLN A 153 -16.38 2.12 -31.25
N ALA A 154 -17.44 1.96 -32.04
CA ALA A 154 -18.39 3.02 -32.30
C ALA A 154 -19.45 3.18 -31.21
N LEU A 155 -19.61 2.18 -30.34
CA LEU A 155 -20.57 2.23 -29.24
C LEU A 155 -20.24 3.38 -28.28
N GLY A 156 -21.23 4.21 -27.97
CA GLY A 156 -21.13 5.22 -26.91
C GLY A 156 -21.16 4.59 -25.51
N THR A 157 -20.71 5.35 -24.51
CA THR A 157 -20.70 4.90 -23.11
C THR A 157 -22.09 4.54 -22.59
N HIS A 158 -23.14 5.25 -23.01
CA HIS A 158 -24.52 4.90 -22.68
C HIS A 158 -24.95 3.53 -23.25
N GLN A 159 -24.49 3.18 -24.45
CA GLN A 159 -24.80 1.89 -25.06
C GLN A 159 -24.01 0.76 -24.38
N ILE A 160 -22.76 1.02 -23.99
CA ILE A 160 -21.95 0.05 -23.21
C ILE A 160 -22.55 -0.18 -21.82
N GLY A 161 -23.02 0.87 -21.15
CA GLY A 161 -23.56 0.78 -19.79
C GLY A 161 -24.86 -0.01 -19.65
N VAL A 162 -25.55 -0.33 -20.75
CA VAL A 162 -26.75 -1.20 -20.76
C VAL A 162 -26.45 -2.65 -21.17
N ILE A 163 -25.18 -2.99 -21.41
CA ILE A 163 -24.77 -4.35 -21.74
C ILE A 163 -24.87 -5.24 -20.49
N ARG A 164 -25.57 -6.35 -20.62
CA ARG A 164 -25.77 -7.34 -19.56
C ARG A 164 -24.64 -8.36 -19.53
N THR A 165 -24.44 -9.01 -18.40
CA THR A 165 -23.38 -10.01 -18.21
C THR A 165 -23.51 -11.20 -19.17
N GLU A 166 -24.73 -11.60 -19.53
CA GLU A 166 -24.95 -12.67 -20.51
C GLU A 166 -24.47 -12.28 -21.92
N GLN A 167 -24.52 -11.00 -22.26
CA GLN A 167 -24.04 -10.49 -23.55
C GLN A 167 -22.51 -10.41 -23.59
N ILE A 168 -21.87 -10.07 -22.46
CA ILE A 168 -20.41 -10.09 -22.31
C ILE A 168 -19.83 -11.49 -22.55
N ALA A 169 -20.56 -12.56 -22.18
CA ALA A 169 -20.12 -13.93 -22.44
C ALA A 169 -19.94 -14.25 -23.95
N GLY A 170 -20.58 -13.48 -24.84
CA GLY A 170 -20.42 -13.59 -26.29
C GLY A 170 -19.24 -12.80 -26.86
N TRP A 171 -18.53 -12.00 -26.05
CA TRP A 171 -17.49 -11.11 -26.55
C TRP A 171 -16.18 -11.84 -26.83
N THR A 172 -15.65 -11.59 -28.02
CA THR A 172 -14.33 -12.08 -28.42
C THR A 172 -13.22 -11.21 -27.82
N THR A 173 -12.00 -11.75 -27.73
CA THR A 173 -10.82 -10.99 -27.31
C THR A 173 -10.53 -9.81 -28.24
N ALA A 174 -10.77 -9.97 -29.55
CA ALA A 174 -10.62 -8.90 -30.53
C ALA A 174 -11.59 -7.73 -30.27
N GLN A 175 -12.83 -8.02 -29.85
CA GLN A 175 -13.82 -7.00 -29.50
C GLN A 175 -13.46 -6.28 -28.20
N VAL A 176 -13.02 -7.01 -27.18
CA VAL A 176 -12.55 -6.41 -25.92
C VAL A 176 -11.33 -5.53 -26.13
N GLY A 177 -10.34 -6.00 -26.89
CA GLY A 177 -9.14 -5.21 -27.22
C GLY A 177 -9.41 -4.01 -28.13
N ALA A 178 -10.58 -3.96 -28.78
CA ALA A 178 -10.99 -2.80 -29.56
C ALA A 178 -11.53 -1.66 -28.68
N LEU A 179 -11.94 -1.91 -27.44
CA LEU A 179 -12.56 -0.90 -26.58
C LEU A 179 -11.58 0.21 -26.18
N GLY A 180 -12.06 1.45 -26.21
CA GLY A 180 -11.36 2.59 -25.62
C GLY A 180 -11.56 2.70 -24.11
N SER A 181 -10.68 3.45 -23.43
CA SER A 181 -10.70 3.65 -21.98
C SER A 181 -12.05 4.15 -21.44
N GLN A 182 -12.74 5.04 -22.17
CA GLN A 182 -14.08 5.54 -21.76
C GLN A 182 -15.16 4.46 -21.84
N GLN A 183 -15.07 3.54 -22.79
CA GLN A 183 -16.01 2.43 -22.91
C GLN A 183 -15.76 1.41 -21.80
N ILE A 184 -14.50 1.14 -21.47
CA ILE A 184 -14.13 0.27 -20.34
C ILE A 184 -14.66 0.84 -19.02
N LEU A 185 -14.51 2.14 -18.78
CA LEU A 185 -15.09 2.83 -17.62
C LEU A 185 -16.62 2.76 -17.57
N ALA A 186 -17.29 2.60 -18.71
CA ALA A 186 -18.74 2.49 -18.78
C ALA A 186 -19.27 1.06 -18.50
N LEU A 187 -18.40 0.05 -18.44
CA LEU A 187 -18.79 -1.30 -18.02
C LEU A 187 -19.16 -1.30 -16.53
N SER A 188 -20.24 -2.00 -16.18
CA SER A 188 -20.53 -2.23 -14.77
C SER A 188 -19.48 -3.15 -14.13
N THR A 189 -19.39 -3.13 -12.80
CA THR A 189 -18.55 -4.08 -12.04
C THR A 189 -18.92 -5.53 -12.34
N ASP A 190 -20.21 -5.82 -12.51
CA ASP A 190 -20.70 -7.15 -12.88
C ASP A 190 -20.22 -7.57 -14.26
N ASN A 191 -20.19 -6.64 -15.23
CA ASN A 191 -19.64 -6.92 -16.56
C ASN A 191 -18.14 -7.19 -16.50
N VAL A 192 -17.38 -6.41 -15.71
CA VAL A 192 -15.94 -6.62 -15.52
C VAL A 192 -15.67 -7.98 -14.87
N GLY A 193 -16.42 -8.36 -13.84
CA GLY A 193 -16.34 -9.68 -13.21
C GLY A 193 -16.74 -10.84 -14.14
N ALA A 194 -17.57 -10.59 -15.15
CA ALA A 194 -17.99 -11.60 -16.14
C ALA A 194 -16.99 -11.81 -17.30
N LEU A 195 -15.96 -10.97 -17.45
CA LEU A 195 -14.94 -11.12 -18.50
C LEU A 195 -14.13 -12.42 -18.29
N SER A 196 -13.81 -13.14 -19.36
CA SER A 196 -12.87 -14.26 -19.24
C SER A 196 -11.44 -13.75 -18.97
N THR A 197 -10.56 -14.60 -18.46
CA THR A 197 -9.13 -14.27 -18.31
C THR A 197 -8.48 -13.89 -19.65
N ALA A 198 -8.90 -14.51 -20.76
CA ALA A 198 -8.44 -14.14 -22.10
C ALA A 198 -8.92 -12.75 -22.53
N ASN A 199 -10.12 -12.32 -22.09
CA ASN A 199 -10.58 -10.96 -22.33
C ASN A 199 -9.79 -9.94 -21.50
N ILE A 200 -9.45 -10.27 -20.24
CA ILE A 200 -8.58 -9.42 -19.41
C ILE A 200 -7.22 -9.20 -20.09
N VAL A 201 -6.58 -10.25 -20.59
CA VAL A 201 -5.31 -10.16 -21.34
C VAL A 201 -5.46 -9.35 -22.64
N ALA A 202 -6.66 -9.30 -23.22
CA ALA A 202 -6.90 -8.54 -24.45
C ALA A 202 -7.06 -7.03 -24.21
N LEU A 203 -7.22 -6.57 -22.96
CA LEU A 203 -7.28 -5.15 -22.65
C LEU A 203 -5.95 -4.48 -22.98
N SER A 204 -6.00 -3.27 -23.54
CA SER A 204 -4.80 -2.45 -23.67
C SER A 204 -4.33 -1.95 -22.30
N THR A 205 -3.04 -1.66 -22.15
CA THR A 205 -2.50 -1.06 -20.91
C THR A 205 -3.20 0.26 -20.55
N GLY A 206 -3.58 1.07 -21.54
CA GLY A 206 -4.36 2.30 -21.32
C GLY A 206 -5.82 2.04 -20.90
N ALA A 207 -6.39 0.89 -21.26
CA ALA A 207 -7.68 0.45 -20.76
C ALA A 207 -7.57 -0.04 -19.30
N VAL A 208 -6.55 -0.83 -18.96
CA VAL A 208 -6.32 -1.27 -17.57
C VAL A 208 -6.07 -0.10 -16.65
N GLN A 209 -5.26 0.88 -17.07
CA GLN A 209 -5.01 2.11 -16.32
C GLN A 209 -6.29 2.93 -16.07
N ALA A 210 -7.26 2.84 -16.98
CA ALA A 210 -8.51 3.58 -16.89
C ALA A 210 -9.57 2.92 -16.02
N LEU A 211 -9.42 1.64 -15.63
CA LEU A 211 -10.38 0.96 -14.77
C LEU A 211 -10.55 1.73 -13.45
N SER A 212 -11.80 1.86 -13.01
CA SER A 212 -12.09 2.45 -11.69
C SER A 212 -11.62 1.52 -10.56
N THR A 213 -11.48 2.07 -9.36
CA THR A 213 -11.16 1.27 -8.16
C THR A 213 -12.19 0.18 -7.93
N ASP A 214 -13.47 0.45 -8.16
CA ASP A 214 -14.56 -0.50 -7.98
C ASP A 214 -14.51 -1.61 -9.04
N GLN A 215 -14.16 -1.27 -10.29
CA GLN A 215 -13.99 -2.26 -11.35
C GLN A 215 -12.79 -3.17 -11.08
N ILE A 216 -11.68 -2.63 -10.57
CA ILE A 216 -10.51 -3.43 -10.15
C ILE A 216 -10.89 -4.35 -8.96
N ALA A 217 -11.59 -3.82 -7.97
CA ALA A 217 -12.04 -4.59 -6.81
C ALA A 217 -13.06 -5.70 -7.19
N ALA A 218 -13.80 -5.53 -8.29
CA ALA A 218 -14.73 -6.53 -8.80
C ALA A 218 -14.07 -7.70 -9.57
N LEU A 219 -12.76 -7.61 -9.88
CA LEU A 219 -12.06 -8.68 -10.57
C LEU A 219 -11.91 -9.91 -9.67
N THR A 220 -12.18 -11.08 -10.23
CA THR A 220 -11.90 -12.36 -9.59
C THR A 220 -10.39 -12.58 -9.43
N THR A 221 -10.01 -13.48 -8.52
CA THR A 221 -8.60 -13.88 -8.33
C THR A 221 -7.96 -14.45 -9.61
N LEU A 222 -8.73 -15.18 -10.42
CA LEU A 222 -8.26 -15.73 -11.70
C LEU A 222 -8.02 -14.64 -12.75
N GLN A 223 -8.92 -13.64 -12.81
CA GLN A 223 -8.73 -12.48 -13.69
C GLN A 223 -7.52 -11.66 -13.26
N LEU A 224 -7.37 -11.41 -11.96
CA LEU A 224 -6.21 -10.70 -11.42
C LEU A 224 -4.91 -11.42 -11.77
N ALA A 225 -4.82 -12.73 -11.57
CA ALA A 225 -3.65 -13.54 -11.92
C ALA A 225 -3.35 -13.56 -13.44
N ALA A 226 -4.33 -13.23 -14.29
CA ALA A 226 -4.17 -13.14 -15.74
C ALA A 226 -3.68 -11.78 -16.24
N ILE A 227 -3.74 -10.72 -15.42
CA ILE A 227 -3.25 -9.37 -15.79
C ILE A 227 -1.73 -9.45 -16.08
N GLU A 228 -1.28 -8.91 -17.21
CA GLU A 228 0.14 -8.91 -17.52
C GLU A 228 0.93 -7.98 -16.58
N SER A 229 2.20 -8.29 -16.30
CA SER A 229 3.05 -7.47 -15.43
C SER A 229 3.16 -6.00 -15.89
N ARG A 230 3.08 -5.75 -17.21
CA ARG A 230 3.09 -4.38 -17.76
C ARG A 230 1.87 -3.57 -17.33
N ASP A 231 0.73 -4.24 -17.13
CA ASP A 231 -0.53 -3.62 -16.78
C ASP A 231 -0.65 -3.45 -15.26
N VAL A 232 -0.10 -4.39 -14.49
CA VAL A 232 0.06 -4.21 -13.02
C VAL A 232 0.91 -2.98 -12.70
N ALA A 233 1.95 -2.71 -13.49
CA ALA A 233 2.84 -1.56 -13.27
C ALA A 233 2.16 -0.18 -13.44
N VAL A 234 1.03 -0.12 -14.16
CA VAL A 234 0.27 1.14 -14.37
C VAL A 234 -0.94 1.28 -13.45
N LEU A 235 -1.21 0.31 -12.57
CA LEU A 235 -2.27 0.42 -11.57
C LEU A 235 -1.98 1.57 -10.60
N SER A 236 -3.01 2.35 -10.29
CA SER A 236 -2.91 3.40 -9.27
C SER A 236 -2.77 2.78 -7.88
N THR A 237 -2.15 3.52 -6.95
CA THR A 237 -2.08 3.11 -5.54
C THR A 237 -3.46 2.94 -4.91
N ASN A 238 -4.45 3.74 -5.32
CA ASN A 238 -5.83 3.59 -4.87
C ASN A 238 -6.46 2.27 -5.35
N ALA A 239 -6.18 1.86 -6.58
CA ALA A 239 -6.65 0.58 -7.11
C ALA A 239 -6.00 -0.60 -6.37
N ILE A 240 -4.69 -0.51 -6.07
CA ILE A 240 -3.97 -1.53 -5.30
C ILE A 240 -4.52 -1.63 -3.88
N ALA A 241 -4.73 -0.49 -3.21
CA ALA A 241 -5.28 -0.43 -1.86
C ALA A 241 -6.74 -0.93 -1.75
N ALA A 242 -7.49 -0.90 -2.86
CA ALA A 242 -8.86 -1.41 -2.93
C ALA A 242 -8.94 -2.93 -3.09
N LEU A 243 -7.83 -3.62 -3.37
CA LEU A 243 -7.81 -5.07 -3.48
C LEU A 243 -8.02 -5.72 -2.12
N SER A 244 -8.85 -6.76 -2.09
CA SER A 244 -8.97 -7.65 -0.92
C SER A 244 -7.69 -8.45 -0.70
N THR A 245 -7.50 -8.96 0.52
CA THR A 245 -6.38 -9.85 0.84
C THR A 245 -6.39 -11.14 0.00
N GLN A 246 -7.56 -11.66 -0.35
CA GLN A 246 -7.67 -12.82 -1.25
C GLN A 246 -7.19 -12.51 -2.67
N GLN A 247 -7.50 -11.32 -3.18
CA GLN A 247 -7.01 -10.83 -4.47
C GLN A 247 -5.50 -10.61 -4.46
N ILE A 248 -4.96 -9.99 -3.41
CA ILE A 248 -3.52 -9.78 -3.25
C ILE A 248 -2.77 -11.12 -3.15
N GLY A 249 -3.29 -12.06 -2.36
CA GLY A 249 -2.69 -13.40 -2.24
C GLY A 249 -2.76 -14.24 -3.52
N ALA A 250 -3.63 -13.88 -4.46
CA ALA A 250 -3.72 -14.52 -5.78
C ALA A 250 -2.75 -13.92 -6.82
N LEU A 251 -2.09 -12.80 -6.52
CA LEU A 251 -1.08 -12.23 -7.41
C LEU A 251 0.07 -13.21 -7.61
N THR A 252 0.51 -13.34 -8.85
CA THR A 252 1.71 -14.12 -9.19
C THR A 252 2.96 -13.38 -8.73
N THR A 253 4.05 -14.13 -8.55
CA THR A 253 5.35 -13.56 -8.15
C THR A 253 5.86 -12.53 -9.17
N THR A 254 5.59 -12.74 -10.46
CA THR A 254 5.97 -11.80 -11.53
C THR A 254 5.14 -10.51 -11.48
N GLN A 255 3.86 -10.59 -11.12
CA GLN A 255 3.02 -9.41 -10.92
C GLN A 255 3.47 -8.61 -9.69
N VAL A 256 3.78 -9.29 -8.57
CA VAL A 256 4.30 -8.63 -7.37
C VAL A 256 5.64 -7.93 -7.66
N SER A 257 6.52 -8.55 -8.46
CA SER A 257 7.78 -7.92 -8.88
C SER A 257 7.61 -6.71 -9.80
N ALA A 258 6.44 -6.57 -10.43
CA ALA A 258 6.12 -5.47 -11.33
C ALA A 258 5.52 -4.26 -10.59
N LEU A 259 5.14 -4.40 -9.32
CA LEU A 259 4.71 -3.28 -8.49
C LEU A 259 5.87 -2.31 -8.28
N ASN A 260 5.61 -1.03 -8.49
CA ASN A 260 6.54 0.02 -8.09
C ASN A 260 6.55 0.18 -6.55
N THR A 261 7.50 0.95 -6.03
CA THR A 261 7.67 1.14 -4.57
C THR A 261 6.41 1.68 -3.90
N ALA A 262 5.73 2.65 -4.51
CA ALA A 262 4.48 3.20 -3.98
C ALA A 262 3.33 2.18 -4.01
N GLY A 263 3.29 1.32 -5.03
CA GLY A 263 2.33 0.22 -5.14
C GLY A 263 2.52 -0.84 -4.06
N VAL A 264 3.77 -1.19 -3.73
CA VAL A 264 4.07 -2.10 -2.62
C VAL A 264 3.64 -1.49 -1.28
N VAL A 265 3.89 -0.19 -1.06
CA VAL A 265 3.40 0.51 0.13
C VAL A 265 1.87 0.55 0.17
N ALA A 266 1.20 0.70 -0.97
CA ALA A 266 -0.25 0.73 -1.05
C ALA A 266 -0.95 -0.60 -0.70
N LEU A 267 -0.21 -1.72 -0.64
CA LEU A 267 -0.75 -3.00 -0.15
C LEU A 267 -1.20 -2.92 1.33
N GLY A 268 -0.61 -2.01 2.11
CA GLY A 268 -0.84 -1.93 3.55
C GLY A 268 -0.32 -3.17 4.30
N THR A 269 -0.61 -3.24 5.60
CA THR A 269 -0.18 -4.35 6.46
C THR A 269 -0.87 -5.66 6.09
N ALA A 270 -2.21 -5.64 5.97
CA ALA A 270 -2.99 -6.83 5.63
C ALA A 270 -2.66 -7.40 4.25
N GLY A 271 -2.39 -6.54 3.26
CA GLY A 271 -2.01 -6.98 1.92
C GLY A 271 -0.62 -7.63 1.89
N LEU A 272 0.36 -7.05 2.58
CA LEU A 272 1.69 -7.67 2.72
C LEU A 272 1.61 -9.06 3.38
N GLY A 273 0.80 -9.19 4.43
CA GLY A 273 0.61 -10.47 5.12
C GLY A 273 -0.10 -11.52 4.27
N ALA A 274 -0.84 -11.11 3.24
CA ALA A 274 -1.51 -12.01 2.31
C ALA A 274 -0.57 -12.58 1.21
N LEU A 275 0.60 -11.99 1.00
CA LEU A 275 1.58 -12.48 0.04
C LEU A 275 2.24 -13.78 0.53
N ASN A 276 2.52 -14.72 -0.37
CA ASN A 276 3.36 -15.86 -0.01
C ASN A 276 4.85 -15.44 0.09
N THR A 277 5.67 -16.28 0.72
CA THR A 277 7.11 -16.02 0.92
C THR A 277 7.87 -15.80 -0.39
N THR A 278 7.53 -16.54 -1.46
CA THR A 278 8.14 -16.35 -2.79
C THR A 278 7.83 -14.97 -3.38
N ALA A 279 6.61 -14.47 -3.20
CA ALA A 279 6.22 -13.13 -3.64
C ALA A 279 6.95 -12.03 -2.84
N VAL A 280 7.07 -12.19 -1.51
CA VAL A 280 7.82 -11.25 -0.67
C VAL A 280 9.30 -11.19 -1.07
N THR A 281 9.93 -12.32 -1.38
CA THR A 281 11.34 -12.37 -1.83
C THR A 281 11.55 -11.85 -3.27
N ALA A 282 10.47 -11.64 -4.02
CA ALA A 282 10.50 -11.03 -5.35
C ALA A 282 10.43 -9.49 -5.28
N LEU A 283 10.12 -8.91 -4.12
CA LEU A 283 10.15 -7.45 -3.92
C LEU A 283 11.58 -6.91 -4.07
N SER A 284 11.70 -5.79 -4.79
CA SER A 284 13.00 -5.12 -4.93
C SER A 284 13.50 -4.58 -3.58
N THR A 285 14.81 -4.41 -3.42
CA THR A 285 15.38 -3.78 -2.21
C THR A 285 14.88 -2.35 -2.03
N ALA A 286 14.60 -1.62 -3.12
CA ALA A 286 13.98 -0.30 -3.06
C ALA A 286 12.54 -0.33 -2.52
N ALA A 287 11.77 -1.38 -2.85
CA ALA A 287 10.43 -1.57 -2.30
C ALA A 287 10.47 -1.94 -0.82
N ILE A 288 11.41 -2.81 -0.41
CA ILE A 288 11.62 -3.17 1.00
C ILE A 288 12.03 -1.94 1.82
N ALA A 289 12.95 -1.12 1.30
CA ALA A 289 13.37 0.12 1.97
C ALA A 289 12.26 1.18 2.08
N ALA A 290 11.25 1.12 1.21
CA ALA A 290 10.11 2.03 1.22
C ALA A 290 8.98 1.59 2.18
N LEU A 291 9.02 0.37 2.72
CA LEU A 291 8.02 -0.10 3.67
C LEU A 291 8.04 0.77 4.93
N THR A 292 6.86 1.07 5.47
CA THR A 292 6.76 1.74 6.77
C THR A 292 7.14 0.78 7.90
N THR A 293 7.47 1.34 9.07
CA THR A 293 7.71 0.56 10.28
C THR A 293 6.56 -0.39 10.60
N ASP A 294 5.31 0.09 10.52
CA ASP A 294 4.11 -0.74 10.76
C ASP A 294 3.96 -1.86 9.72
N GLN A 295 4.32 -1.61 8.46
CA GLN A 295 4.27 -2.62 7.41
C GLN A 295 5.28 -3.74 7.62
N VAL A 296 6.46 -3.43 8.13
CA VAL A 296 7.47 -4.45 8.47
C VAL A 296 7.06 -5.20 9.75
N HIS A 297 6.68 -4.47 10.80
CA HIS A 297 6.33 -5.04 12.09
C HIS A 297 5.02 -5.85 12.07
N SER A 298 3.94 -5.30 11.54
CA SER A 298 2.61 -5.94 11.58
C SER A 298 2.16 -6.51 10.24
N GLY A 299 2.83 -6.17 9.13
CA GLY A 299 2.48 -6.65 7.80
C GLY A 299 3.25 -7.89 7.36
N LEU A 300 4.44 -8.16 7.90
CA LEU A 300 5.22 -9.35 7.56
C LEU A 300 5.15 -10.40 8.67
N SER A 301 4.82 -11.64 8.30
CA SER A 301 4.88 -12.80 9.19
C SER A 301 6.33 -13.19 9.51
N THR A 302 6.52 -13.97 10.56
CA THR A 302 7.81 -14.57 10.94
C THR A 302 8.43 -15.37 9.81
N GLU A 303 7.61 -16.10 9.03
CA GLU A 303 8.04 -16.89 7.87
C GLU A 303 8.41 -16.00 6.68
N GLN A 304 7.68 -14.91 6.46
CA GLN A 304 7.99 -13.94 5.41
C GLN A 304 9.31 -13.21 5.70
N LEU A 305 9.54 -12.80 6.96
CA LEU A 305 10.80 -12.22 7.42
C LEU A 305 11.97 -13.20 7.27
N GLN A 306 11.78 -14.45 7.70
CA GLN A 306 12.78 -15.50 7.54
C GLN A 306 13.11 -15.80 6.07
N ALA A 307 12.14 -15.62 5.16
CA ALA A 307 12.34 -15.84 3.73
C ALA A 307 13.15 -14.71 3.04
N LEU A 308 13.20 -13.50 3.61
CA LEU A 308 13.89 -12.36 3.00
C LEU A 308 15.36 -12.67 2.70
N LYS A 309 15.83 -12.22 1.54
CA LYS A 309 17.26 -12.30 1.18
C LYS A 309 18.08 -11.36 2.06
N THR A 310 19.37 -11.66 2.24
CA THR A 310 20.29 -10.83 3.04
C THR A 310 20.33 -9.38 2.59
N ASN A 311 20.32 -9.11 1.28
CA ASN A 311 20.25 -7.75 0.74
C ASN A 311 18.90 -7.04 0.98
N GLN A 312 17.81 -7.78 1.17
CA GLN A 312 16.51 -7.23 1.56
C GLN A 312 16.49 -6.92 3.06
N ILE A 313 17.11 -7.75 3.91
CA ILE A 313 17.29 -7.47 5.34
C ILE A 313 18.10 -6.18 5.54
N VAL A 314 19.21 -6.02 4.82
CA VAL A 314 20.01 -4.78 4.82
C VAL A 314 19.20 -3.55 4.40
N ALA A 315 18.20 -3.72 3.54
CA ALA A 315 17.38 -2.62 3.05
C ALA A 315 16.32 -2.15 4.06
N LEU A 316 16.02 -2.93 5.12
CA LEU A 316 15.09 -2.51 6.17
C LEU A 316 15.66 -1.31 6.95
N SER A 317 14.82 -0.32 7.25
CA SER A 317 15.25 0.80 8.10
C SER A 317 15.57 0.32 9.52
N THR A 318 16.45 1.04 10.22
CA THR A 318 16.75 0.77 11.63
C THR A 318 15.49 0.82 12.50
N ASN A 319 14.60 1.79 12.24
CA ASN A 319 13.31 1.90 12.93
C ASN A 319 12.41 0.68 12.69
N ALA A 320 12.39 0.14 11.46
CA ALA A 320 11.61 -1.06 11.15
C ALA A 320 12.18 -2.31 11.84
N ILE A 321 13.51 -2.45 11.90
CA ILE A 321 14.18 -3.54 12.62
C ILE A 321 13.89 -3.48 14.13
N VAL A 322 13.96 -2.29 14.74
CA VAL A 322 13.71 -2.11 16.18
C VAL A 322 12.25 -2.39 16.56
N ALA A 323 11.31 -2.09 15.66
CA ALA A 323 9.90 -2.37 15.92
C ALA A 323 9.54 -3.85 15.83
N LEU A 324 10.42 -4.73 15.31
CA LEU A 324 10.16 -6.17 15.27
C LEU A 324 10.02 -6.75 16.68
N THR A 325 9.12 -7.72 16.82
CA THR A 325 9.00 -8.49 18.08
C THR A 325 10.23 -9.38 18.29
N THR A 326 10.40 -9.86 19.53
CA THR A 326 11.46 -10.84 19.85
C THR A 326 11.34 -12.11 19.01
N ASP A 327 10.12 -12.56 18.71
CA ASP A 327 9.88 -13.74 17.87
C ASP A 327 10.25 -13.48 16.40
N GLN A 328 9.99 -12.27 15.89
CA GLN A 328 10.37 -11.86 14.54
C GLN A 328 11.88 -11.70 14.37
N LEU A 329 12.57 -11.09 15.35
CA LEU A 329 14.04 -11.00 15.34
C LEU A 329 14.68 -12.38 15.53
N GLY A 330 14.09 -13.22 16.38
CA GLY A 330 14.53 -14.60 16.63
C GLY A 330 14.32 -15.55 15.43
N SER A 331 13.47 -15.19 14.46
CA SER A 331 13.25 -16.01 13.26
C SER A 331 14.32 -15.83 12.18
N PHE A 332 15.19 -14.81 12.31
CA PHE A 332 16.25 -14.54 11.35
C PHE A 332 17.27 -15.68 11.32
N THR A 333 17.64 -16.08 10.11
CA THR A 333 18.68 -17.08 9.85
C THR A 333 20.08 -16.53 10.11
N CYS A 334 21.07 -17.40 10.34
CA CYS A 334 22.45 -16.95 10.54
C CYS A 334 22.99 -16.05 9.40
N PRO A 335 22.74 -16.35 8.11
CA PRO A 335 23.12 -15.43 7.04
C PRO A 335 22.44 -14.07 7.10
N GLN A 336 21.18 -13.99 7.56
CA GLN A 336 20.46 -12.72 7.71
C GLN A 336 21.04 -11.92 8.88
N ASN A 337 21.29 -12.54 10.03
CA ASN A 337 21.93 -11.88 11.18
C ASN A 337 23.32 -11.36 10.83
N ASN A 338 24.14 -12.16 10.12
CA ASN A 338 25.46 -11.75 9.66
C ASN A 338 25.44 -10.65 8.59
N ALA A 339 24.30 -10.44 7.93
CA ALA A 339 24.14 -9.41 6.91
C ALA A 339 23.65 -8.09 7.46
N LEU A 340 23.12 -8.04 8.69
CA LEU A 340 22.66 -6.79 9.30
C LEU A 340 23.77 -5.74 9.29
N THR A 341 23.38 -4.51 8.98
CA THR A 341 24.31 -3.39 8.97
C THR A 341 24.68 -2.97 10.40
N PRO A 342 25.80 -2.24 10.54
CA PRO A 342 26.20 -1.68 11.81
C PRO A 342 25.10 -0.93 12.57
N ASP A 343 24.39 -0.05 11.86
CA ASP A 343 23.35 0.77 12.47
C ASP A 343 22.14 -0.08 12.87
N GLN A 344 21.80 -1.13 12.11
CA GLN A 344 20.68 -2.03 12.44
C GLN A 344 20.96 -2.87 13.68
N VAL A 345 22.15 -3.48 13.77
CA VAL A 345 22.57 -4.25 14.94
C VAL A 345 22.60 -3.33 16.17
N ASN A 346 23.20 -2.15 16.05
CA ASN A 346 23.23 -1.19 17.14
C ASN A 346 21.83 -0.79 17.62
N ALA A 347 20.91 -0.57 16.68
CA ALA A 347 19.54 -0.22 16.99
C ALA A 347 18.84 -1.32 17.79
N ILE A 348 19.03 -2.61 17.44
CA ILE A 348 18.48 -3.77 18.19
C ILE A 348 18.98 -3.78 19.65
N PHE A 349 20.27 -3.55 19.84
CA PHE A 349 20.90 -3.65 21.16
C PHE A 349 20.65 -2.41 22.03
N SER A 350 20.51 -1.24 21.39
CA SER A 350 20.14 0.00 22.08
C SER A 350 18.66 0.08 22.44
N SER A 351 17.78 -0.71 21.78
CA SER A 351 16.33 -0.70 22.01
C SER A 351 15.85 -1.73 23.04
N GLY A 352 16.76 -2.48 23.69
CA GLY A 352 16.40 -3.50 24.67
C GLY A 352 15.89 -4.82 24.08
N ASN A 353 16.03 -5.04 22.76
CA ASN A 353 15.59 -6.27 22.08
C ASN A 353 16.66 -7.39 22.04
N SER A 354 17.78 -7.24 22.74
CA SER A 354 18.88 -8.22 22.85
C SER A 354 18.44 -9.61 23.30
N GLY A 355 17.33 -9.71 24.05
CA GLY A 355 16.75 -10.98 24.49
C GLY A 355 16.36 -11.89 23.33
N ALA A 356 16.06 -11.33 22.15
CA ALA A 356 15.79 -12.12 20.94
C ALA A 356 16.99 -12.93 20.46
N TRP A 357 18.21 -12.51 20.81
CA TRP A 357 19.46 -13.13 20.34
C TRP A 357 20.12 -14.01 21.41
N ASN A 358 19.48 -14.19 22.58
CA ASN A 358 20.06 -14.87 23.74
C ASN A 358 21.42 -14.27 24.11
N MET A 359 21.47 -12.96 24.33
CA MET A 359 22.68 -12.28 24.75
C MET A 359 22.42 -11.37 25.95
N GLY A 360 23.37 -11.29 26.87
CA GLY A 360 23.34 -10.41 28.04
C GLY A 360 24.62 -9.58 28.10
N SER A 361 24.51 -8.32 28.49
CA SER A 361 25.63 -7.38 28.39
C SER A 361 26.19 -6.96 29.74
N PRO A 362 27.51 -6.72 29.77
CA PRO A 362 28.08 -5.67 30.61
C PRO A 362 29.21 -4.88 29.91
N ILE A 363 29.65 -3.80 30.58
CA ILE A 363 30.82 -3.02 30.22
C ILE A 363 32.12 -3.79 30.55
N VAL A 364 32.98 -3.90 29.55
CA VAL A 364 34.31 -4.51 29.60
C VAL A 364 35.37 -3.46 29.26
N LEU A 365 36.47 -3.44 30.01
CA LEU A 365 37.62 -2.56 29.80
C LEU A 365 38.79 -3.36 29.25
N ASP A 366 39.40 -2.85 28.17
CA ASP A 366 40.66 -3.37 27.63
C ASP A 366 41.82 -2.88 28.52
N LEU A 367 42.30 -3.74 29.41
CA LEU A 367 43.31 -3.38 30.41
C LEU A 367 44.73 -3.49 29.88
N ASN A 368 44.97 -4.27 28.84
CA ASN A 368 46.32 -4.58 28.35
C ASN A 368 46.64 -3.85 27.02
N GLY A 369 45.66 -3.19 26.41
CA GLY A 369 45.78 -2.44 25.16
C GLY A 369 45.77 -3.30 23.89
N ASN A 370 45.31 -4.55 23.95
CA ASN A 370 45.27 -5.48 22.81
C ASN A 370 43.88 -5.65 22.19
N GLY A 371 42.91 -4.81 22.61
CA GLY A 371 41.51 -4.89 22.23
C GLY A 371 40.71 -5.84 23.13
N ILE A 372 39.40 -5.65 23.15
CA ILE A 372 38.49 -6.48 23.95
C ILE A 372 38.52 -7.94 23.46
N GLN A 373 38.80 -8.87 24.37
CA GLN A 373 38.79 -10.30 24.15
C GLN A 373 37.76 -10.99 25.04
N THR A 374 37.07 -11.96 24.46
CA THR A 374 36.00 -12.70 25.11
C THR A 374 36.22 -14.20 24.95
N SER A 375 35.56 -14.99 25.78
CA SER A 375 35.50 -16.43 25.63
C SER A 375 34.10 -16.90 25.28
N SER A 376 34.04 -18.00 24.54
CA SER A 376 32.76 -18.54 24.08
C SER A 376 31.93 -19.09 25.24
N LEU A 377 30.62 -19.09 25.05
CA LEU A 377 29.65 -19.77 25.91
C LEU A 377 30.05 -21.22 26.27
N ALA A 378 30.76 -21.92 25.38
CA ALA A 378 31.21 -23.30 25.59
C ALA A 378 32.20 -23.47 26.75
N GLN A 379 32.82 -22.39 27.25
CA GLN A 379 33.67 -22.44 28.43
C GLN A 379 32.88 -22.77 29.71
N GLY A 380 31.56 -22.52 29.73
CA GLY A 380 30.70 -23.01 30.79
C GLY A 380 30.57 -22.12 32.02
N VAL A 381 31.02 -20.86 31.95
CA VAL A 381 30.89 -19.89 33.04
C VAL A 381 29.42 -19.67 33.37
N GLN A 382 29.09 -19.66 34.67
CA GLN A 382 27.73 -19.48 35.17
C GLN A 382 27.63 -18.14 35.89
N PHE A 383 26.82 -17.22 35.39
CA PHE A 383 26.66 -15.90 36.00
C PHE A 383 25.23 -15.40 35.84
N ASP A 384 24.74 -14.61 36.81
CA ASP A 384 23.43 -13.96 36.73
C ASP A 384 23.52 -12.68 35.91
N ILE A 385 23.86 -12.78 34.63
CA ILE A 385 24.13 -11.60 33.78
C ILE A 385 22.95 -10.63 33.66
N PHE A 386 21.73 -11.12 33.85
CA PHE A 386 20.49 -10.33 33.77
C PHE A 386 20.05 -9.74 35.12
N GLY A 387 20.73 -10.03 36.22
CA GLY A 387 20.39 -9.50 37.54
C GLY A 387 18.98 -9.90 37.99
N VAL A 388 18.59 -11.16 37.73
CA VAL A 388 17.29 -11.76 38.09
C VAL A 388 17.43 -12.88 39.11
N ASP A 389 18.55 -12.88 39.84
CA ASP A 389 18.91 -13.83 40.90
C ASP A 389 19.01 -15.27 40.37
N ARG A 390 19.43 -15.42 39.10
CA ARG A 390 19.56 -16.71 38.45
C ARG A 390 20.76 -16.77 37.51
N ALA A 391 21.78 -17.50 37.93
CA ALA A 391 22.93 -17.80 37.08
C ALA A 391 22.54 -18.66 35.86
N ILE A 392 23.06 -18.26 34.70
CA ILE A 392 22.94 -18.98 33.44
C ILE A 392 24.32 -19.10 32.79
N GLN A 393 24.45 -20.07 31.90
CA GLN A 393 25.68 -20.22 31.14
C GLN A 393 25.88 -18.96 30.29
N THR A 394 27.02 -18.32 30.41
CA THR A 394 27.31 -17.04 29.77
C THR A 394 28.69 -17.14 29.09
N GLY A 395 28.84 -16.59 27.90
CA GLY A 395 30.14 -16.20 27.39
C GLY A 395 30.79 -15.22 28.37
N TRP A 396 32.12 -15.10 28.34
CA TRP A 396 32.82 -14.39 29.41
C TRP A 396 33.92 -13.48 28.90
N ILE A 397 34.46 -12.65 29.78
CA ILE A 397 35.68 -11.88 29.51
C ILE A 397 36.90 -12.82 29.43
N ALA A 398 37.89 -12.45 28.61
CA ALA A 398 39.14 -13.20 28.45
C ALA A 398 40.33 -12.24 28.27
N GLY A 399 41.53 -12.79 28.00
CA GLY A 399 42.68 -12.00 27.55
C GLY A 399 43.33 -11.09 28.59
N GLY A 400 42.82 -11.04 29.83
CA GLY A 400 43.26 -10.10 30.86
C GLY A 400 42.53 -8.76 30.84
N ASP A 401 41.36 -8.72 30.20
CA ASP A 401 40.40 -7.61 30.31
C ASP A 401 39.61 -7.69 31.62
N GLY A 402 38.86 -6.63 31.95
CA GLY A 402 38.09 -6.56 33.19
C GLY A 402 36.67 -6.06 33.00
N LEU A 403 35.76 -6.53 33.84
CA LEU A 403 34.37 -6.07 33.90
C LEU A 403 34.29 -4.80 34.75
N LEU A 404 33.54 -3.78 34.30
CA LEU A 404 33.21 -2.64 35.16
C LEU A 404 32.11 -3.04 36.14
N VAL A 405 32.35 -2.82 37.42
CA VAL A 405 31.46 -3.28 38.51
C VAL A 405 31.29 -2.20 39.58
N MET A 406 30.21 -2.32 40.34
CA MET A 406 29.96 -1.54 41.54
C MET A 406 29.21 -2.43 42.53
N ASP A 407 29.77 -2.63 43.71
CA ASP A 407 29.11 -3.33 44.82
C ASP A 407 27.98 -2.45 45.37
N ARG A 408 26.78 -2.62 44.79
CA ARG A 408 25.61 -1.79 45.08
C ARG A 408 24.93 -2.19 46.38
N ASN A 409 25.08 -3.45 46.80
CA ASN A 409 24.44 -3.96 48.01
C ASN A 409 25.37 -3.91 49.23
N HIS A 410 26.64 -3.57 49.02
CA HIS A 410 27.71 -3.46 50.02
C HIS A 410 28.00 -4.78 50.75
N ASP A 411 27.88 -5.92 50.06
CA ASP A 411 28.18 -7.24 50.61
C ASP A 411 29.65 -7.67 50.40
N GLY A 412 30.42 -6.90 49.64
CA GLY A 412 31.83 -7.12 49.36
C GLY A 412 32.10 -8.13 48.25
N THR A 413 31.08 -8.59 47.53
CA THR A 413 31.19 -9.51 46.40
C THR A 413 30.39 -9.01 45.20
N ILE A 414 30.87 -9.28 43.99
CA ILE A 414 30.09 -9.04 42.78
C ILE A 414 29.45 -10.36 42.36
N ASN A 415 28.15 -10.49 42.59
CA ASN A 415 27.46 -11.78 42.49
C ASN A 415 26.27 -11.80 41.51
N GLY A 416 25.96 -10.66 40.88
CA GLY A 416 24.94 -10.61 39.83
C GLY A 416 25.04 -9.41 38.92
N GLY A 417 24.27 -9.45 37.83
CA GLY A 417 24.23 -8.42 36.80
C GLY A 417 23.72 -7.07 37.29
N ARG A 418 23.08 -7.01 38.47
CA ARG A 418 22.70 -5.74 39.14
C ARG A 418 23.93 -4.90 39.53
N GLU A 419 25.07 -5.56 39.71
CA GLU A 419 26.34 -4.98 40.17
C GLU A 419 27.35 -4.82 39.03
N LEU A 420 27.04 -5.38 37.86
CA LEU A 420 27.70 -5.02 36.61
C LEU A 420 27.03 -3.77 36.02
N PHE A 421 27.70 -3.12 35.08
CA PHE A 421 27.10 -2.09 34.23
C PHE A 421 26.65 -2.72 32.92
N GLY A 422 25.36 -2.96 32.75
CA GLY A 422 24.81 -3.69 31.60
C GLY A 422 23.31 -3.83 31.70
N GLN A 423 22.74 -4.75 30.93
CA GLN A 423 21.29 -5.00 30.94
C GLN A 423 20.74 -5.53 32.27
N GLY A 424 21.62 -6.12 33.08
CA GLY A 424 21.27 -6.56 34.43
C GLY A 424 21.15 -5.42 35.45
N SER A 425 21.66 -4.22 35.14
CA SER A 425 21.68 -3.09 36.08
C SER A 425 20.28 -2.54 36.34
N ASP A 426 19.99 -2.22 37.60
CA ASP A 426 18.79 -1.47 37.95
C ASP A 426 19.07 0.04 37.82
N LEU A 427 18.18 0.74 37.11
CA LEU A 427 18.14 2.19 37.01
C LEU A 427 17.41 2.79 38.22
N GLN A 428 17.63 4.07 38.51
CA GLN A 428 16.98 4.82 39.60
C GLN A 428 15.45 4.84 39.49
N ASN A 429 14.92 4.73 38.27
CA ASN A 429 13.49 4.66 38.00
C ASN A 429 12.87 3.27 38.27
N GLY A 430 13.67 2.29 38.70
CA GLY A 430 13.26 0.92 38.99
C GLY A 430 13.20 -0.01 37.78
N ASN A 431 13.51 0.48 36.57
CA ASN A 431 13.62 -0.34 35.36
C ASN A 431 15.03 -0.91 35.22
N LYS A 432 15.19 -1.94 34.38
CA LYS A 432 16.51 -2.40 33.94
C LYS A 432 17.11 -1.42 32.93
N ALA A 433 18.43 -1.34 32.88
CA ALA A 433 19.12 -0.59 31.84
C ALA A 433 19.01 -1.31 30.48
N LEU A 434 18.92 -0.55 29.40
CA LEU A 434 18.93 -1.07 28.02
C LEU A 434 20.34 -1.55 27.63
N ASN A 435 21.36 -0.88 28.15
CA ASN A 435 22.78 -1.13 27.91
C ASN A 435 23.61 -0.56 29.08
N GLY A 436 24.88 -0.95 29.16
CA GLY A 436 25.79 -0.59 30.23
C GLY A 436 26.13 0.90 30.27
N TYR A 437 26.19 1.58 29.12
CA TYR A 437 26.43 3.04 29.09
C TYR A 437 25.25 3.83 29.65
N GLN A 438 24.02 3.37 29.46
CA GLN A 438 22.85 3.95 30.12
C GLN A 438 22.93 3.77 31.64
N ALA A 439 23.36 2.60 32.11
CA ALA A 439 23.57 2.36 33.54
C ALA A 439 24.68 3.26 34.12
N MET A 440 25.75 3.51 33.36
CA MET A 440 26.83 4.42 33.75
C MET A 440 26.39 5.89 33.76
N ALA A 441 25.53 6.31 32.83
CA ALA A 441 25.08 7.70 32.74
C ALA A 441 24.31 8.18 33.97
N GLU A 442 23.71 7.28 34.77
CA GLU A 442 23.09 7.66 36.05
C GLU A 442 24.09 8.10 37.12
N LEU A 443 25.37 7.76 36.94
CA LEU A 443 26.44 8.11 37.85
C LEU A 443 27.14 9.42 37.46
N ASP A 444 26.85 9.95 36.26
CA ASP A 444 27.36 11.21 35.75
C ASP A 444 26.56 12.35 36.38
N SER A 445 27.08 12.84 37.50
CA SER A 445 26.42 13.80 38.38
C SER A 445 26.48 15.22 37.86
N ASN A 446 27.45 15.53 37.00
CA ASN A 446 27.64 16.84 36.41
C ASN A 446 27.15 16.91 34.94
N HIS A 447 26.75 15.77 34.37
CA HIS A 447 26.23 15.60 33.01
C HIS A 447 27.19 16.06 31.91
N ASP A 448 28.51 15.92 32.14
CA ASP A 448 29.54 16.27 31.15
C ASP A 448 29.81 15.13 30.14
N GLY A 449 29.18 13.96 30.34
CA GLY A 449 29.32 12.77 29.52
C GLY A 449 30.58 11.95 29.83
N VAL A 450 31.24 12.20 30.96
CA VAL A 450 32.49 11.54 31.36
C VAL A 450 32.47 11.24 32.86
N LEU A 451 32.44 9.95 33.23
CA LEU A 451 32.60 9.58 34.65
C LEU A 451 34.05 9.78 35.09
N ASN A 452 34.26 10.67 36.06
CA ASN A 452 35.59 10.97 36.60
C ASN A 452 35.53 11.34 38.09
N ALA A 453 36.65 11.75 38.68
CA ALA A 453 36.72 12.11 40.11
C ALA A 453 35.81 13.28 40.54
N GLY A 454 35.24 14.03 39.58
CA GLY A 454 34.19 15.01 39.81
C GLY A 454 32.83 14.40 40.17
N ASP A 455 32.63 13.12 39.86
CA ASP A 455 31.39 12.38 40.12
C ASP A 455 31.43 11.65 41.45
N GLN A 456 30.35 11.80 42.22
CA GLN A 456 30.27 11.26 43.58
C GLN A 456 30.46 9.75 43.63
N ALA A 457 29.93 9.02 42.64
CA ALA A 457 29.97 7.57 42.58
C ALA A 457 31.25 7.00 41.95
N PHE A 458 32.13 7.84 41.37
CA PHE A 458 33.32 7.36 40.65
C PHE A 458 34.28 6.56 41.55
N LYS A 459 34.41 6.97 42.81
CA LYS A 459 35.24 6.29 43.82
C LYS A 459 34.72 4.89 44.21
N ASP A 460 33.45 4.62 43.95
CA ASP A 460 32.77 3.38 44.32
C ASP A 460 32.81 2.35 43.18
N LEU A 461 33.28 2.77 41.99
CA LEU A 461 33.48 1.91 40.84
C LEU A 461 34.76 1.07 40.99
N MET A 462 34.65 -0.17 40.55
CA MET A 462 35.76 -1.13 40.55
C MET A 462 35.84 -1.82 39.19
N VAL A 463 36.95 -2.52 38.97
CA VAL A 463 37.14 -3.42 37.84
C VAL A 463 37.35 -4.83 38.37
N TRP A 464 36.56 -5.77 37.88
CA TRP A 464 36.69 -7.19 38.19
C TRP A 464 37.49 -7.90 37.09
N VAL A 465 38.67 -8.40 37.45
CA VAL A 465 39.57 -9.15 36.57
C VAL A 465 39.54 -10.63 36.95
N ASP A 466 38.63 -11.37 36.31
CA ASP A 466 38.45 -12.80 36.55
C ASP A 466 39.51 -13.64 35.81
N ASN A 467 40.66 -13.81 36.45
CA ASN A 467 41.81 -14.51 35.87
C ASN A 467 41.61 -16.01 35.73
N ASN A 468 40.72 -16.63 36.52
CA ASN A 468 40.45 -18.06 36.44
C ASN A 468 39.21 -18.38 35.58
N SER A 469 38.46 -17.34 35.20
CA SER A 469 37.25 -17.41 34.37
C SER A 469 36.19 -18.34 34.96
N ASP A 470 36.01 -18.34 36.28
CA ASP A 470 34.99 -19.15 36.96
C ASP A 470 33.68 -18.41 37.21
N GLY A 471 33.63 -17.10 36.96
CA GLY A 471 32.46 -16.26 37.15
C GLY A 471 32.10 -15.99 38.61
N VAL A 472 33.02 -16.22 39.55
CA VAL A 472 32.81 -15.97 40.98
C VAL A 472 33.77 -14.87 41.44
N SER A 473 33.24 -13.70 41.77
CA SER A 473 34.07 -12.58 42.21
C SER A 473 34.73 -12.84 43.56
N GLN A 474 36.04 -12.58 43.62
CA GLN A 474 36.85 -12.76 44.82
C GLN A 474 37.65 -11.48 45.12
N SER A 475 37.92 -11.21 46.40
CA SER A 475 38.62 -9.98 46.81
C SER A 475 39.94 -9.68 46.06
N PRO A 476 40.80 -10.66 45.72
CA PRO A 476 42.03 -10.38 44.95
C PRO A 476 41.80 -9.99 43.49
N GLU A 477 40.60 -10.20 42.95
CA GLU A 477 40.23 -9.94 41.56
C GLU A 477 39.54 -8.59 41.38
N LEU A 478 39.16 -7.94 42.49
CA LEU A 478 38.48 -6.65 42.50
C LEU A 478 39.51 -5.55 42.72
N HIS A 479 39.60 -4.65 41.74
CA HIS A 479 40.55 -3.55 41.74
C HIS A 479 39.82 -2.21 41.73
N ALA A 480 40.24 -1.26 42.57
CA ALA A 480 39.73 0.10 42.48
C ALA A 480 40.23 0.76 41.18
N LEU A 481 39.46 1.68 40.61
CA LEU A 481 39.87 2.42 39.40
C LEU A 481 41.22 3.12 39.58
N GLU A 482 41.47 3.71 40.76
CA GLU A 482 42.72 4.39 41.09
C GLU A 482 43.93 3.42 41.07
N GLU A 483 43.76 2.17 41.52
CA GLU A 483 44.81 1.14 41.53
C GLU A 483 45.24 0.76 40.10
N LEU A 484 44.29 0.77 39.17
CA LEU A 484 44.53 0.54 37.74
C LEU A 484 44.93 1.81 36.98
N GLY A 485 45.04 2.95 37.68
CA GLY A 485 45.37 4.23 37.10
C GLY A 485 44.31 4.75 36.14
N ILE A 486 43.03 4.40 36.32
CA ILE A 486 41.92 4.88 35.49
C ILE A 486 41.43 6.22 36.04
N ALA A 487 41.47 7.27 35.22
CA ALA A 487 41.13 8.63 35.62
C ALA A 487 39.75 9.09 35.14
N ALA A 488 39.28 8.59 33.99
CA ALA A 488 38.00 8.97 33.41
C ALA A 488 37.44 7.89 32.47
N LEU A 489 36.12 7.73 32.42
CA LEU A 489 35.39 6.83 31.51
C LEU A 489 34.49 7.68 30.58
N ASP A 490 34.70 7.62 29.26
CA ASP A 490 33.89 8.39 28.30
C ASP A 490 32.55 7.70 28.01
N LEU A 491 31.43 8.38 28.23
CA LEU A 491 30.09 7.81 27.98
C LEU A 491 29.65 7.94 26.52
N LYS A 492 30.43 8.61 25.68
CA LYS A 492 30.15 8.74 24.24
C LYS A 492 30.55 7.50 23.49
N THR A 493 29.55 6.78 23.01
CA THR A 493 29.75 5.50 22.33
C THR A 493 29.77 5.63 20.82
N GLN A 494 30.43 4.66 20.19
CA GLN A 494 30.32 4.36 18.77
C GLN A 494 29.88 2.90 18.62
N ALA A 495 29.01 2.64 17.64
CA ALA A 495 28.57 1.27 17.37
C ALA A 495 29.71 0.41 16.80
N SER A 496 29.76 -0.85 17.21
CA SER A 496 30.69 -1.87 16.70
C SER A 496 29.95 -3.18 16.42
N HIS A 497 30.49 -3.97 15.48
CA HIS A 497 29.90 -5.23 14.99
C HIS A 497 30.89 -6.38 15.11
N THR A 498 31.87 -6.19 15.98
CA THR A 498 32.96 -7.13 16.17
C THR A 498 32.41 -8.31 16.96
N MET A 499 32.32 -9.46 16.30
CA MET A 499 32.02 -10.73 16.95
C MET A 499 33.32 -11.38 17.37
N ASP A 500 33.44 -11.69 18.66
CA ASP A 500 34.54 -12.47 19.20
C ASP A 500 33.97 -13.67 19.96
N ASN A 501 34.38 -14.88 19.58
CA ASN A 501 33.96 -16.14 20.20
C ASN A 501 32.43 -16.34 20.41
N GLY A 502 31.61 -15.70 19.58
CA GLY A 502 30.13 -15.74 19.66
C GLY A 502 29.51 -14.62 20.49
N ASN A 503 30.32 -13.72 21.05
CA ASN A 503 29.91 -12.54 21.79
C ASN A 503 30.06 -11.30 20.89
N LEU A 504 29.21 -10.29 21.10
CA LEU A 504 29.23 -9.05 20.33
C LEU A 504 29.85 -7.93 21.16
N VAL A 505 30.92 -7.33 20.64
CA VAL A 505 31.45 -6.07 21.13
C VAL A 505 30.69 -4.94 20.44
N GLY A 506 29.60 -4.46 21.06
CA GLY A 506 28.53 -3.75 20.35
C GLY A 506 28.55 -2.22 20.48
N LEU A 507 28.91 -1.67 21.64
CA LEU A 507 29.05 -0.24 21.86
C LEU A 507 30.45 0.04 22.40
N VAL A 508 31.31 0.67 21.61
CA VAL A 508 32.69 0.96 21.98
C VAL A 508 32.86 2.42 22.39
N SER A 509 33.70 2.66 23.38
CA SER A 509 34.14 3.97 23.84
C SER A 509 35.60 3.84 24.31
N GLY A 510 36.10 4.83 25.05
CA GLY A 510 37.41 4.78 25.67
C GLY A 510 37.40 5.24 27.12
N TYR A 511 38.44 4.83 27.85
CA TYR A 511 38.76 5.37 29.15
C TYR A 511 40.16 5.98 29.15
N THR A 512 40.34 7.05 29.92
CA THR A 512 41.61 7.76 30.07
C THR A 512 42.30 7.33 31.34
N ARG A 513 43.58 7.01 31.25
CA ARG A 513 44.44 6.72 32.40
C ARG A 513 45.06 7.98 32.98
N THR A 514 45.58 7.88 34.20
CA THR A 514 46.26 8.98 34.91
C THR A 514 47.53 9.46 34.20
N ASP A 515 48.12 8.64 33.32
CA ASP A 515 49.24 9.01 32.44
C ASP A 515 48.81 9.71 31.14
N GLY A 516 47.50 9.87 30.93
CA GLY A 516 46.90 10.48 29.75
C GLY A 516 46.70 9.54 28.57
N THR A 517 47.06 8.26 28.68
CA THR A 517 46.77 7.28 27.62
C THR A 517 45.28 6.93 27.57
N VAL A 518 44.78 6.64 26.37
CA VAL A 518 43.38 6.23 26.17
C VAL A 518 43.36 4.76 25.78
N HIS A 519 42.53 4.00 26.46
CA HIS A 519 42.32 2.57 26.23
C HIS A 519 40.87 2.31 25.82
N GLY A 520 40.61 1.16 25.20
CA GLY A 520 39.27 0.78 24.77
C GLY A 520 38.39 0.33 25.94
N MET A 521 37.10 0.61 25.85
CA MET A 521 36.08 -0.08 26.63
C MET A 521 34.85 -0.31 25.77
N ALA A 522 34.05 -1.31 26.11
CA ALA A 522 32.88 -1.65 25.33
C ALA A 522 31.75 -2.23 26.17
N ASP A 523 30.51 -2.01 25.76
CA ASP A 523 29.40 -2.87 26.14
C ASP A 523 29.43 -4.13 25.29
N VAL A 524 29.61 -5.27 25.95
CA VAL A 524 29.81 -6.56 25.31
C VAL A 524 28.60 -7.43 25.59
N TRP A 525 27.84 -7.76 24.56
CA TRP A 525 26.75 -8.73 24.65
C TRP A 525 27.33 -10.14 24.58
N PHE A 526 27.44 -10.79 25.72
CA PHE A 526 27.83 -12.20 25.82
C PHE A 526 26.71 -13.11 25.37
N ALA A 527 27.02 -14.12 24.57
CA ALA A 527 26.08 -15.20 24.29
C ALA A 527 25.69 -15.90 25.59
N VAL A 528 24.42 -16.25 25.75
CA VAL A 528 23.93 -16.99 26.92
C VAL A 528 23.24 -18.30 26.53
N GLY A 529 23.27 -19.27 27.43
CA GLY A 529 22.58 -20.54 27.27
C GLY A 529 21.06 -20.36 27.32
N GLN A 530 20.33 -21.20 26.57
CA GLN A 530 18.86 -21.16 26.53
C GLN A 530 18.26 -21.60 27.88
N SER A 531 18.06 -20.64 28.78
CA SER A 531 17.14 -20.81 29.90
C SER A 531 15.95 -19.89 29.70
N GLY A 532 14.92 -20.39 29.02
CA GLY A 532 13.71 -19.61 28.70
C GLY A 532 13.04 -18.94 29.89
N ALA A 533 13.31 -19.39 31.12
CA ALA A 533 12.79 -18.81 32.36
C ALA A 533 13.65 -17.67 32.97
N ALA A 534 14.89 -17.45 32.52
CA ALA A 534 15.67 -16.25 32.87
C ALA A 534 15.35 -15.09 31.91
N LEU A 535 15.25 -15.39 30.61
CA LEU A 535 14.89 -14.42 29.56
C LEU A 535 13.43 -13.94 29.67
N SER A 536 12.49 -14.81 30.07
CA SER A 536 11.10 -14.41 30.32
C SER A 536 10.86 -13.72 31.67
N ALA A 537 11.87 -13.70 32.55
CA ALA A 537 11.83 -12.94 33.80
C ALA A 537 12.29 -11.49 33.62
N LEU A 538 12.89 -11.15 32.46
CA LEU A 538 13.13 -9.76 32.10
C LEU A 538 11.77 -9.09 31.86
N PRO A 539 11.45 -7.97 32.55
CA PRO A 539 10.23 -7.24 32.26
C PRO A 539 10.27 -6.75 30.81
N PRO A 540 9.12 -6.77 30.09
CA PRO A 540 9.05 -6.17 28.76
C PRO A 540 9.52 -4.72 28.86
N GLN A 541 10.65 -4.42 28.21
CA GLN A 541 11.20 -3.09 28.23
C GLN A 541 10.21 -2.15 27.51
N PRO A 542 9.92 -0.96 28.06
CA PRO A 542 9.10 0.00 27.38
C PRO A 542 9.75 0.31 26.03
N GLN A 543 9.05 -0.04 24.94
CA GLN A 543 9.43 0.40 23.60
C GLN A 543 9.60 1.93 23.67
N PRO A 544 10.68 2.51 23.11
CA PRO A 544 10.83 3.95 23.08
C PRO A 544 9.59 4.52 22.39
N SER A 545 8.72 5.15 23.17
CA SER A 545 7.60 5.87 22.61
C SER A 545 8.18 7.13 21.96
N LEU A 546 7.57 7.59 20.87
CA LEU A 546 7.94 8.86 20.25
C LEU A 546 7.97 10.01 21.29
N SER A 547 7.18 9.91 22.36
CA SER A 547 7.21 10.85 23.49
C SER A 547 8.46 10.76 24.36
N ALA A 548 9.06 9.58 24.53
CA ALA A 548 10.31 9.40 25.29
C ALA A 548 11.51 9.93 24.50
N ASP A 549 11.55 9.71 23.18
CA ASP A 549 12.58 10.28 22.30
C ASP A 549 12.47 11.81 22.19
N VAL A 550 11.25 12.34 22.20
CA VAL A 550 11.02 13.79 22.27
C VAL A 550 11.42 14.33 23.64
N SER A 551 11.18 13.60 24.73
CA SER A 551 11.60 14.02 26.07
C SER A 551 13.12 14.04 26.22
N SER A 552 13.81 13.01 25.75
CA SER A 552 15.28 12.95 25.78
C SER A 552 15.92 14.00 24.89
N LEU A 553 15.31 14.32 23.74
CA LEU A 553 15.71 15.45 22.89
C LEU A 553 15.50 16.80 23.60
N VAL A 554 14.39 16.96 24.33
CA VAL A 554 14.10 18.16 25.13
C VAL A 554 15.08 18.30 26.29
N ASP A 555 15.45 17.20 26.95
CA ASP A 555 16.43 17.17 28.03
C ASP A 555 17.85 17.49 27.50
N ALA A 556 18.22 16.94 26.34
CA ALA A 556 19.48 17.26 25.66
C ALA A 556 19.56 18.72 25.18
N LEU A 557 18.44 19.32 24.75
CA LEU A 557 18.36 20.75 24.42
C LEU A 557 18.45 21.63 25.68
N SER A 558 17.91 21.15 26.80
CA SER A 558 17.92 21.86 28.08
C SER A 558 19.31 21.87 28.73
N SER A 559 20.04 20.76 28.66
CA SER A 559 21.43 20.67 29.13
C SER A 559 22.37 21.52 28.29
N PHE A 560 22.17 21.58 26.97
CA PHE A 560 22.91 22.49 26.08
C PHE A 560 22.70 23.97 26.44
N ALA A 561 21.48 24.35 26.83
CA ALA A 561 21.17 25.71 27.29
C ALA A 561 21.81 26.05 28.65
N ALA A 562 21.96 25.06 29.54
CA ALA A 562 22.58 25.23 30.86
C ALA A 562 24.12 25.37 30.80
N GLY A 563 24.77 24.86 29.75
CA GLY A 563 26.23 24.92 29.55
C GLY A 563 26.77 26.23 28.97
N MET A 564 25.93 27.22 28.66
CA MET A 564 26.41 28.51 28.14
C MET A 564 26.91 29.43 29.27
N PRO A 565 28.13 30.00 29.18
CA PRO A 565 28.61 30.96 30.17
C PRO A 565 27.72 32.21 30.20
N SER A 566 27.36 32.64 31.41
CA SER A 566 26.54 33.82 31.68
C SER A 566 27.23 35.11 31.24
N SER A 567 27.12 35.42 29.94
CA SER A 567 27.52 36.71 29.40
C SER A 567 26.33 37.68 29.42
N GLY A 568 26.37 38.58 30.40
CA GLY A 568 25.91 39.97 30.29
C GLY A 568 24.50 40.24 29.73
N GLY A 569 23.55 40.43 30.65
CA GLY A 569 22.44 41.39 30.56
C GLY A 569 21.81 41.64 29.20
N VAL A 570 20.76 40.87 28.88
CA VAL A 570 19.77 41.27 27.86
C VAL A 570 18.46 41.56 28.57
N THR A 571 18.08 42.84 28.58
CA THR A 571 16.79 43.33 29.05
C THR A 571 15.64 42.82 28.17
N THR A 572 14.52 42.48 28.80
CA THR A 572 13.27 42.05 28.16
C THR A 572 12.75 43.08 27.13
N PRO A 573 12.38 42.68 25.89
CA PRO A 573 11.75 43.59 24.94
C PRO A 573 10.25 43.74 25.20
N ALA A 574 9.77 44.99 25.16
CA ALA A 574 8.40 45.38 25.52
C ALA A 574 7.40 45.38 24.34
N SER A 575 7.65 44.65 23.24
CA SER A 575 6.73 44.63 22.08
C SER A 575 6.91 43.42 21.14
N PRO A 576 5.82 42.86 20.57
CA PRO A 576 5.85 41.72 19.64
C PRO A 576 6.65 41.92 18.34
N ALA A 577 6.92 43.17 17.94
CA ALA A 577 7.60 43.46 16.67
C ALA A 577 9.12 43.31 16.71
N GLN A 578 9.74 43.31 17.90
CA GLN A 578 11.19 43.13 18.05
C GLN A 578 11.61 41.66 18.06
N SER A 579 10.67 40.73 18.24
CA SER A 579 10.92 39.28 18.26
C SER A 579 11.26 38.71 16.87
N ALA A 580 10.74 39.31 15.80
CA ALA A 580 10.94 38.82 14.44
C ALA A 580 12.34 39.10 13.87
N GLN A 581 13.04 40.12 14.39
CA GLN A 581 14.32 40.56 13.84
C GLN A 581 15.53 39.81 14.42
N VAL A 582 15.34 39.05 15.50
CA VAL A 582 16.41 38.26 16.16
C VAL A 582 16.49 36.83 15.61
N CYS A 583 15.52 36.38 14.80
CA CYS A 583 15.41 35.00 14.29
C CYS A 583 16.22 34.67 13.02
N SER A 584 17.14 35.52 12.56
CA SER A 584 17.88 35.29 11.30
C SER A 584 19.32 34.78 11.48
N THR A 585 19.72 34.36 12.68
CA THR A 585 21.04 33.72 12.92
C THR A 585 20.83 32.45 13.76
N VAL A 586 21.03 31.29 13.15
CA VAL A 586 20.90 29.93 13.77
C VAL A 586 21.92 29.78 14.93
N PRO A 587 21.65 29.03 16.04
CA PRO A 587 20.68 27.95 16.27
C PRO A 587 19.73 28.20 17.47
N THR A 588 18.58 28.83 17.23
CA THR A 588 17.47 28.91 18.19
C THR A 588 16.13 28.45 17.60
N SER A 589 16.13 27.95 16.36
CA SER A 589 14.91 27.65 15.60
C SER A 589 14.17 26.39 16.05
N LEU A 590 14.84 25.42 16.70
CA LEU A 590 14.19 24.17 17.10
C LEU A 590 13.41 24.30 18.42
N ALA A 591 14.00 24.92 19.44
CA ALA A 591 13.32 25.21 20.71
C ALA A 591 12.09 26.13 20.50
N CYS A 592 12.21 27.13 19.62
CA CYS A 592 11.12 28.04 19.29
C CYS A 592 10.01 27.38 18.45
N ALA A 593 10.33 26.32 17.68
CA ALA A 593 9.35 25.52 16.95
C ALA A 593 8.62 24.52 17.87
N LEU A 594 9.31 23.98 18.87
CA LEU A 594 8.76 23.02 19.83
C LEU A 594 7.88 23.68 20.90
N ASP A 595 8.18 24.92 21.32
CA ASP A 595 7.35 25.68 22.28
C ASP A 595 5.95 26.02 21.75
N GLN A 596 5.74 25.85 20.44
CA GLN A 596 4.43 25.99 19.81
C GLN A 596 3.52 24.79 20.04
N PHE A 597 3.97 23.70 20.66
CA PHE A 597 3.17 22.48 20.87
C PHE A 597 2.99 22.15 22.37
N ASP A 598 1.88 21.50 22.73
CA ASP A 598 1.63 20.99 24.09
C ASP A 598 2.21 19.59 24.29
N ALA A 599 2.13 19.07 25.52
CA ALA A 599 2.65 17.75 25.90
C ALA A 599 2.00 16.57 25.14
N ASN A 600 0.96 16.83 24.33
CA ASN A 600 0.29 15.85 23.47
C ASN A 600 0.54 16.11 21.97
N GLY A 601 1.48 17.00 21.63
CA GLY A 601 1.83 17.31 20.24
C GLY A 601 0.83 18.19 19.50
N LYS A 602 -0.05 18.92 20.20
CA LYS A 602 -1.01 19.86 19.56
C LYS A 602 -0.49 21.28 19.59
N ASN A 603 -0.65 22.00 18.47
CA ASN A 603 -0.22 23.39 18.36
C ASN A 603 -1.03 24.30 19.32
N ARG A 604 -0.32 25.05 20.17
CA ARG A 604 -0.86 25.93 21.22
C ARG A 604 -1.61 27.14 20.66
N GLU A 605 -1.27 27.65 19.48
CA GLU A 605 -2.05 28.72 18.82
C GLU A 605 -3.45 28.22 18.40
N LEU A 606 -3.56 26.96 17.97
CA LEU A 606 -4.84 26.33 17.62
C LEU A 606 -5.72 26.06 18.85
N LEU A 607 -5.12 25.83 20.03
CA LEU A 607 -5.83 25.67 21.30
C LEU A 607 -6.31 27.01 21.89
N ALA A 608 -5.52 28.08 21.75
CA ALA A 608 -5.91 29.43 22.18
C ALA A 608 -6.98 30.05 21.27
N ALA A 609 -6.93 29.80 19.95
CA ALA A 609 -7.96 30.23 19.00
C ALA A 609 -9.31 29.50 19.18
N GLY A 610 -9.30 28.32 19.80
CA GLY A 610 -10.48 27.48 20.06
C GLY A 610 -11.45 28.01 21.13
N SER A 611 -11.04 28.98 21.96
CA SER A 611 -11.90 29.51 23.04
C SER A 611 -12.48 30.92 22.81
N THR A 612 -12.19 31.59 21.69
CA THR A 612 -12.73 32.93 21.41
C THR A 612 -13.32 33.14 20.01
N HIS A 613 -13.32 32.12 19.13
CA HIS A 613 -13.89 32.27 17.77
C HIS A 613 -14.99 31.29 17.36
N VAL A 614 -15.47 30.41 18.26
CA VAL A 614 -16.62 29.53 17.97
C VAL A 614 -17.98 30.20 18.26
N SER A 615 -18.03 31.23 19.11
CA SER A 615 -19.29 31.93 19.43
C SER A 615 -19.70 33.01 18.42
N ALA A 616 -18.80 33.49 17.56
CA ALA A 616 -19.11 34.56 16.59
C ALA A 616 -19.46 34.08 15.18
N ARG A 617 -19.22 32.80 14.85
CA ARG A 617 -19.60 32.21 13.55
C ARG A 617 -20.89 31.38 13.58
N LEU A 618 -21.33 30.88 14.73
CA LEU A 618 -22.62 30.18 14.85
C LEU A 618 -23.83 31.14 14.73
N ASP A 619 -23.72 32.38 15.22
CA ASP A 619 -24.82 33.37 15.15
C ASP A 619 -25.02 33.97 13.75
N ALA A 620 -24.01 33.87 12.87
CA ALA A 620 -24.12 34.33 11.48
C ALA A 620 -24.74 33.27 10.56
N GLN A 621 -24.61 31.98 10.89
CA GLN A 621 -25.12 30.88 10.08
C GLN A 621 -26.57 30.49 10.43
N TYR A 622 -27.06 30.90 11.62
CA TYR A 622 -28.46 30.71 12.04
C TYR A 622 -29.45 31.75 11.48
N LYS A 623 -28.98 32.77 10.74
CA LYS A 623 -29.82 33.78 10.08
C LYS A 623 -30.02 33.56 8.57
N SER A 624 -29.35 32.58 7.97
CA SER A 624 -29.45 32.29 6.53
C SER A 624 -30.29 31.07 6.16
N GLU A 625 -30.73 30.26 7.12
CA GLU A 625 -31.58 29.10 6.86
C GLU A 625 -32.86 29.22 7.69
N GLY A 626 -34.00 29.33 6.99
CA GLY A 626 -35.33 29.46 7.60
C GLY A 626 -35.72 28.25 8.45
N PRO A 627 -36.74 28.38 9.31
CA PRO A 627 -37.05 27.40 10.34
C PRO A 627 -37.51 26.07 9.73
N ILE A 628 -36.75 25.01 9.98
CA ILE A 628 -37.18 23.62 9.76
C ILE A 628 -37.99 23.20 10.99
N THR A 629 -39.28 22.91 10.77
CA THR A 629 -40.20 22.35 11.76
C THR A 629 -39.69 21.03 12.36
N PRO A 630 -39.72 20.82 13.69
CA PRO A 630 -39.34 19.55 14.29
C PRO A 630 -40.41 18.47 14.05
N LEU A 631 -40.01 17.36 13.44
CA LEU A 631 -40.78 16.11 13.44
C LEU A 631 -40.72 15.47 14.83
N SER A 632 -41.92 15.18 15.34
CA SER A 632 -42.21 14.46 16.58
C SER A 632 -41.55 13.09 16.62
N LEU A 633 -40.64 12.87 17.58
CA LEU A 633 -40.23 11.53 18.02
C LEU A 633 -41.37 10.88 18.81
N GLY A 634 -42.15 10.05 18.13
CA GLY A 634 -43.02 9.06 18.76
C GLY A 634 -42.20 7.89 19.29
N GLN A 635 -42.49 7.50 20.52
CA GLN A 635 -41.97 6.29 21.17
C GLN A 635 -42.33 5.02 20.37
N GLY A 636 -41.39 4.07 20.36
CA GLY A 636 -41.53 2.70 19.86
C GLY A 636 -40.25 1.93 20.06
#